data_AF-A0A1R4IQJ5-F1
#
_entry.id   AF-A0A1R4IQJ5-F1
#
_cell.length_a   1.000
_cell.length_b   1.000
_cell.length_c   1.000
_cell.angle_alpha   90.00
_cell.angle_beta   90.00
_cell.angle_gamma   90.00
#
_symmetry.space_group_name_H-M   'P 1'
#
loop_
_entity.id
_entity.type
_entity.pdbx_description
1 polymer ?
#
loop_
_entity_poly.entity_id
_entity_poly.type
_entity_poly.pdbx_seq_one_letter_code
_entity_poly.pdbx_strand_id
1 'polypeptide(L)'
;MRDLGVRFDVNAVSKRPLRWNKKLARAAENRAKDMARRDYFEHTTPEGIGPNHFIQQAGYTLNPDWLKKRSANNFESIAANQQSAVDGIKAFIRGAGSPGYMHRKHVLGMDSWNGSLNDIGIGFVRVSSGSRYKTYLCVLIAKHDWK
;
A
#
# COMPACT_ATOMS: atom_id res chain seq x y z
N MET A 1 18.44 -3.69 -7.45
CA MET A 1 17.78 -4.98 -7.11
C MET A 1 18.79 -6.01 -6.62
N ARG A 2 19.89 -6.25 -7.36
CA ARG A 2 21.05 -7.02 -6.85
C ARG A 2 21.57 -6.46 -5.51
N ASP A 3 21.59 -5.13 -5.36
CA ASP A 3 22.03 -4.45 -4.13
C ASP A 3 21.09 -4.65 -2.93
N LEU A 4 19.86 -5.14 -3.16
CA LEU A 4 18.95 -5.52 -2.07
C LEU A 4 19.09 -6.99 -1.67
N GLY A 5 19.95 -7.76 -2.35
CA GLY A 5 20.17 -9.19 -2.09
C GLY A 5 18.97 -10.07 -2.47
N VAL A 6 18.03 -9.56 -3.27
CA VAL A 6 16.79 -10.26 -3.61
C VAL A 6 16.89 -10.87 -5.00
N ARG A 7 16.45 -12.14 -5.15
CA ARG A 7 16.29 -12.81 -6.43
C ARG A 7 14.79 -12.99 -6.73
N PHE A 8 14.37 -12.56 -7.91
CA PHE A 8 13.05 -12.79 -8.48
C PHE A 8 13.13 -12.70 -10.00
N ASP A 9 12.12 -13.22 -10.69
CA ASP A 9 12.01 -13.09 -12.14
C ASP A 9 11.73 -11.63 -12.51
N VAL A 10 12.69 -10.99 -13.19
CA VAL A 10 12.58 -9.60 -13.64
C VAL A 10 11.58 -9.45 -14.78
N ASN A 11 11.27 -10.51 -15.52
CA ASN A 11 10.27 -10.48 -16.58
C ASN A 11 8.84 -10.45 -16.02
N ALA A 12 8.65 -10.87 -14.77
CA ALA A 12 7.38 -10.75 -14.08
C ALA A 12 7.08 -9.29 -13.67
N VAL A 13 8.08 -8.42 -13.56
CA VAL A 13 7.91 -7.02 -13.13
C VAL A 13 7.21 -6.20 -14.20
N SER A 14 6.19 -5.44 -13.81
CA SER A 14 5.54 -4.50 -14.72
C SER A 14 6.51 -3.40 -15.15
N LYS A 15 6.62 -3.18 -16.46
CA LYS A 15 7.41 -2.08 -17.04
C LYS A 15 6.63 -0.77 -17.11
N ARG A 16 5.36 -0.78 -16.69
CA ARG A 16 4.50 0.41 -16.74
C ARG A 16 4.91 1.37 -15.62
N PRO A 17 5.24 2.64 -15.93
CA PRO A 17 5.53 3.61 -14.90
C PRO A 17 4.26 3.91 -14.09
N LEU A 18 4.41 3.98 -12.76
CA LEU A 18 3.34 4.40 -11.87
C LEU A 18 3.16 5.93 -11.97
N ARG A 19 1.90 6.37 -11.96
CA ARG A 19 1.54 7.79 -11.97
C ARG A 19 1.15 8.22 -10.56
N TRP A 20 1.79 9.28 -10.07
CA TRP A 20 1.40 9.85 -8.79
C TRP A 20 -0.04 10.39 -8.85
N ASN A 21 -0.87 9.96 -7.91
CA ASN A 21 -2.27 10.39 -7.81
C ASN A 21 -2.52 11.05 -6.45
N LYS A 22 -2.86 12.35 -6.46
CA LYS A 22 -3.07 13.15 -5.24
C LYS A 22 -4.19 12.60 -4.34
N LYS A 23 -5.21 11.96 -4.92
CA LYS A 23 -6.33 11.37 -4.15
C LYS A 23 -5.86 10.12 -3.41
N LEU A 24 -5.10 9.25 -4.07
CA LEU A 24 -4.48 8.08 -3.43
C LEU A 24 -3.47 8.50 -2.37
N ALA A 25 -2.65 9.52 -2.64
CA ALA A 25 -1.68 10.02 -1.66
C ALA A 25 -2.36 10.51 -0.39
N ARG A 26 -3.45 11.28 -0.53
CA ARG A 26 -4.29 11.71 0.59
C ARG A 26 -4.91 10.52 1.34
N ALA A 27 -5.42 9.52 0.63
CA ALA A 27 -5.95 8.31 1.25
C ALA A 27 -4.87 7.56 2.05
N ALA A 28 -3.69 7.35 1.47
CA ALA A 28 -2.57 6.67 2.10
C ALA A 28 -2.05 7.42 3.33
N GLU A 29 -1.95 8.75 3.25
CA GLU A 29 -1.57 9.59 4.39
C GLU A 29 -2.61 9.50 5.52
N ASN A 30 -3.90 9.57 5.18
CA ASN A 30 -4.97 9.41 6.17
C ASN A 30 -4.97 8.03 6.83
N ARG A 31 -4.72 6.96 6.06
CA ARG A 31 -4.55 5.60 6.59
C ARG A 31 -3.40 5.50 7.56
N ALA A 32 -2.22 6.02 7.20
CA ALA A 32 -1.05 6.03 8.08
C ALA A 32 -1.29 6.87 9.34
N LYS A 33 -1.97 8.02 9.22
CA LYS A 33 -2.35 8.88 10.36
C LYS A 33 -3.37 8.19 11.27
N ASP A 34 -4.33 7.47 10.72
CA ASP A 34 -5.34 6.74 11.48
C ASP A 34 -4.71 5.62 12.32
N MET A 35 -3.87 4.78 11.69
CA MET A 35 -3.08 3.75 12.38
C MET A 35 -2.21 4.33 13.51
N ALA A 36 -1.54 5.46 13.24
CA ALA A 36 -0.72 6.16 14.22
C ALA A 36 -1.52 6.73 15.39
N ARG A 37 -2.64 7.40 15.12
CA ARG A 37 -3.46 8.06 16.15
C ARG A 37 -4.19 7.08 17.04
N ARG A 38 -4.57 5.93 16.49
CA ARG A 38 -5.40 4.92 17.16
C ARG A 38 -4.60 3.70 17.60
N ASP A 39 -3.27 3.78 17.51
CA ASP A 39 -2.30 2.78 17.94
C ASP A 39 -2.56 1.34 17.47
N TYR A 40 -2.84 1.18 16.17
CA TYR A 40 -3.02 -0.15 15.57
C TYR A 40 -2.23 -0.29 14.27
N PHE A 41 -1.98 -1.53 13.85
CA PHE A 41 -1.29 -1.83 12.59
C PHE A 41 -1.98 -3.03 11.93
N GLU A 42 -2.95 -2.74 11.08
CA GLU A 42 -3.83 -3.71 10.41
C GLU A 42 -4.36 -3.09 9.12
N HIS A 43 -4.67 -3.94 8.13
CA HIS A 43 -5.26 -3.48 6.87
C HIS A 43 -6.69 -2.93 7.04
N THR A 44 -7.40 -3.39 8.06
CA THR A 44 -8.71 -2.86 8.43
C THR A 44 -8.61 -1.98 9.67
N THR A 45 -9.46 -0.95 9.75
CA THR A 45 -9.67 -0.26 11.02
C THR A 45 -10.23 -1.22 12.08
N PRO A 46 -10.22 -0.85 13.37
CA PRO A 46 -10.93 -1.59 14.42
C PRO A 46 -12.42 -1.85 14.12
N GLU A 47 -13.06 -1.00 13.30
CA GLU A 47 -14.44 -1.19 12.81
C GLU A 47 -14.54 -2.13 11.59
N GLY A 48 -13.45 -2.74 11.15
CA GLY A 48 -13.41 -3.63 10.00
C GLY A 48 -13.46 -2.91 8.63
N ILE A 49 -13.11 -1.62 8.55
CA ILE A 49 -13.13 -0.86 7.29
C ILE A 49 -11.78 -1.01 6.57
N GLY A 50 -11.80 -1.50 5.33
CA GLY A 50 -10.62 -1.71 4.50
C GLY A 50 -10.23 -0.49 3.64
N PRO A 51 -9.04 -0.51 3.03
CA PRO A 51 -8.46 0.61 2.26
C PRO A 51 -9.30 1.04 1.06
N ASN A 52 -10.05 0.12 0.43
CA ASN A 52 -10.87 0.44 -0.74
C ASN A 52 -11.91 1.55 -0.44
N HIS A 53 -12.49 1.54 0.77
CA HIS A 53 -13.41 2.60 1.19
C HIS A 53 -12.71 3.95 1.35
N PHE A 54 -11.49 3.97 1.90
CA PHE A 54 -10.74 5.21 2.07
C PHE A 54 -10.24 5.78 0.73
N ILE A 55 -9.93 4.91 -0.23
CA ILE A 55 -9.65 5.31 -1.62
C ILE A 55 -10.88 6.01 -2.23
N GLN A 56 -12.06 5.39 -2.12
CA GLN A 56 -13.31 5.97 -2.62
C GLN A 56 -13.65 7.29 -1.91
N GLN A 57 -13.53 7.35 -0.59
CA GLN A 57 -13.79 8.54 0.22
C GLN A 57 -12.84 9.69 -0.14
N ALA A 58 -11.60 9.38 -0.55
CA ALA A 58 -10.67 10.39 -1.06
C ALA A 58 -11.01 10.85 -2.49
N GLY A 59 -12.12 10.41 -3.07
CA GLY A 59 -12.64 10.81 -4.38
C GLY A 59 -11.99 10.09 -5.56
N TYR A 60 -11.25 9.00 -5.31
CA TYR A 60 -10.70 8.15 -6.37
C TYR A 60 -11.75 7.11 -6.76
N THR A 61 -12.13 7.10 -8.03
CA THR A 61 -13.18 6.20 -8.53
C THR A 61 -12.67 4.77 -8.61
N LEU A 62 -13.42 3.84 -8.01
CA LEU A 62 -13.20 2.41 -8.06
C LEU A 62 -14.38 1.71 -8.72
N ASN A 63 -14.14 0.54 -9.31
CA ASN A 63 -15.22 -0.36 -9.70
C ASN A 63 -16.08 -0.69 -8.45
N PRO A 64 -17.42 -0.61 -8.54
CA PRO A 64 -18.31 -0.95 -7.42
C PRO A 64 -18.09 -2.34 -6.82
N ASP A 65 -17.62 -3.31 -7.60
CA ASP A 65 -17.32 -4.66 -7.12
C ASP A 65 -16.21 -4.67 -6.06
N TRP A 66 -15.26 -3.74 -6.15
CA TRP A 66 -14.19 -3.59 -5.16
C TRP A 66 -14.68 -2.96 -3.84
N LEU A 67 -15.93 -2.53 -3.78
CA LEU A 67 -16.56 -1.92 -2.59
C LEU A 67 -17.61 -2.83 -1.94
N LYS A 68 -17.89 -3.99 -2.53
CA LYS A 68 -18.90 -4.95 -2.01
C LYS A 68 -18.55 -5.47 -0.61
N LYS A 69 -17.27 -5.63 -0.30
CA LYS A 69 -16.79 -6.10 1.00
C LYS A 69 -16.21 -4.95 1.80
N ARG A 70 -16.78 -4.69 2.98
CA ARG A 70 -16.37 -3.59 3.87
C ARG A 70 -14.88 -3.62 4.24
N SER A 71 -14.32 -4.81 4.37
CA SER A 71 -12.92 -5.06 4.71
C SER A 71 -12.03 -5.33 3.50
N ALA A 72 -12.47 -5.01 2.27
CA ALA A 72 -11.68 -5.26 1.06
C ALA A 72 -10.34 -4.53 1.08
N ASN A 73 -9.27 -5.28 0.79
CA ASN A 73 -7.95 -4.76 0.49
C ASN A 73 -7.49 -5.32 -0.86
N ASN A 74 -7.60 -4.50 -1.90
CA ASN A 74 -7.13 -4.84 -3.24
C ASN A 74 -5.90 -4.05 -3.68
N PHE A 75 -5.50 -3.03 -2.90
CA PHE A 75 -4.65 -1.93 -3.35
C PHE A 75 -3.61 -1.49 -2.31
N GLU A 76 -3.55 -2.08 -1.11
CA GLU A 76 -2.74 -1.57 0.01
C GLU A 76 -1.58 -2.50 0.40
N SER A 77 -0.43 -1.91 0.67
CA SER A 77 0.61 -2.50 1.51
C SER A 77 1.02 -1.53 2.61
N ILE A 78 1.22 -2.05 3.82
CA ILE A 78 1.57 -1.26 5.01
C ILE A 78 2.83 -1.78 5.68
N ALA A 79 3.59 -0.87 6.27
CA ALA A 79 4.75 -1.21 7.10
C ALA A 79 4.79 -0.29 8.33
N ALA A 80 5.34 -0.80 9.43
CA ALA A 80 5.58 -0.02 10.63
C ALA A 80 7.03 -0.16 11.10
N ASN A 81 7.49 0.77 11.94
CA ASN A 81 8.84 0.79 12.51
C ASN A 81 9.99 0.77 11.50
N GLN A 82 9.75 1.25 10.28
CA GLN A 82 10.79 1.49 9.29
C GLN A 82 11.49 2.83 9.56
N GLN A 83 12.81 2.89 9.43
CA GLN A 83 13.61 4.10 9.68
C GLN A 83 13.19 5.27 8.75
N SER A 84 12.86 4.95 7.51
CA SER A 84 12.35 5.89 6.52
C SER A 84 11.32 5.25 5.60
N ALA A 85 10.60 6.09 4.83
CA ALA A 85 9.73 5.60 3.77
C ALA A 85 10.50 4.79 2.72
N VAL A 86 11.73 5.21 2.38
CA VAL A 86 12.60 4.51 1.43
C VAL A 86 12.94 3.12 1.94
N ASP A 87 13.25 2.98 3.24
CA ASP A 87 13.54 1.68 3.83
C ASP A 87 12.31 0.77 3.87
N GLY A 88 11.12 1.34 4.10
CA GLY A 88 9.87 0.60 3.97
C GLY A 88 9.59 0.10 2.55
N ILE A 89 9.84 0.91 1.52
CA ILE A 89 9.73 0.45 0.12
C ILE A 89 10.76 -0.65 -0.17
N LYS A 90 12.01 -0.50 0.27
CA LYS A 90 13.03 -1.55 0.14
C LYS A 90 12.60 -2.84 0.86
N ALA A 91 11.97 -2.73 2.03
CA ALA A 91 11.43 -3.87 2.77
C ALA A 91 10.29 -4.57 2.00
N PHE A 92 9.38 -3.82 1.37
CA PHE A 92 8.37 -4.40 0.47
C PHE A 92 8.99 -5.14 -0.71
N ILE A 93 10.02 -4.56 -1.35
CA ILE A 93 10.74 -5.22 -2.44
C ILE A 93 11.45 -6.50 -1.95
N ARG A 94 12.03 -6.49 -0.76
CA ARG A 94 12.56 -7.71 -0.13
C ARG A 94 11.46 -8.72 0.19
N GLY A 95 10.26 -8.26 0.51
CA GLY A 95 9.07 -9.10 0.75
C GLY A 95 9.16 -9.97 2.00
N ALA A 96 10.16 -9.74 2.87
CA ALA A 96 10.28 -10.43 4.15
C ALA A 96 9.11 -10.04 5.06
N GLY A 97 8.53 -11.01 5.78
CA GLY A 97 7.36 -10.78 6.65
C GLY A 97 6.02 -10.70 5.92
N SER A 98 5.97 -10.94 4.61
CA SER A 98 4.74 -11.02 3.82
C SER A 98 4.62 -12.44 3.23
N PRO A 99 3.72 -13.31 3.72
CA PRO A 99 3.51 -14.64 3.16
C PRO A 99 3.33 -14.56 1.64
N GLY A 100 4.05 -15.39 0.88
CA GLY A 100 3.98 -15.39 -0.58
C GLY A 100 4.55 -14.14 -1.27
N TYR A 101 5.30 -13.29 -0.55
CA TYR A 101 5.91 -12.05 -1.05
C TYR A 101 4.89 -11.05 -1.61
N MET A 102 3.68 -11.00 -1.04
CA MET A 102 2.57 -10.18 -1.58
C MET A 102 2.92 -8.69 -1.66
N HIS A 103 3.65 -8.15 -0.68
CA HIS A 103 4.15 -6.78 -0.77
C HIS A 103 5.06 -6.54 -1.99
N ARG A 104 5.96 -7.49 -2.30
CA ARG A 104 6.84 -7.40 -3.47
C ARG A 104 6.02 -7.45 -4.76
N LYS A 105 5.08 -8.39 -4.85
CA LYS A 105 4.20 -8.53 -6.02
C LYS A 105 3.41 -7.25 -6.27
N HIS A 106 2.92 -6.63 -5.21
CA HIS A 106 2.21 -5.36 -5.27
C HIS A 106 3.10 -4.21 -5.75
N VAL A 107 4.22 -3.93 -5.09
CA VAL A 107 5.06 -2.76 -5.44
C VAL A 107 5.86 -2.90 -6.73
N LEU A 108 6.03 -4.14 -7.25
CA LEU A 108 6.71 -4.40 -8.52
C LEU A 108 5.74 -4.82 -9.65
N GLY A 109 4.45 -4.99 -9.37
CA GLY A 109 3.48 -5.42 -10.38
C GLY A 109 3.75 -6.81 -10.95
N MET A 110 4.02 -7.82 -10.10
CA MET A 110 4.58 -9.12 -10.54
C MET A 110 3.58 -10.16 -11.10
N ASP A 111 2.33 -9.76 -11.33
CA ASP A 111 1.29 -10.61 -11.91
C ASP A 111 0.29 -9.76 -12.70
N SER A 112 -0.65 -10.41 -13.39
CA SER A 112 -1.63 -9.71 -14.24
C SER A 112 -2.46 -8.68 -13.47
N TRP A 113 -2.78 -8.97 -12.20
CA TRP A 113 -3.52 -8.05 -11.35
C TRP A 113 -2.65 -6.86 -10.94
N ASN A 114 -1.54 -7.10 -10.23
CA ASN A 114 -0.68 -6.06 -9.70
C ASN A 114 -0.02 -5.23 -10.81
N GLY A 115 0.30 -5.84 -11.94
CA GLY A 115 0.85 -5.17 -13.13
C GLY A 115 -0.17 -4.29 -13.86
N SER A 116 -1.47 -4.49 -13.62
CA SER A 116 -2.54 -3.63 -14.15
C SER A 116 -2.75 -2.33 -13.35
N LEU A 117 -2.29 -2.29 -12.10
CA LEU A 117 -2.34 -1.12 -11.22
C LEU A 117 -1.33 -0.09 -11.70
N ASN A 118 -1.71 1.19 -11.73
CA ASN A 118 -0.94 2.20 -12.46
C ASN A 118 -0.95 3.60 -11.84
N ASP A 119 -1.82 3.85 -10.88
CA ASP A 119 -1.83 5.08 -10.10
C ASP A 119 -1.34 4.77 -8.69
N ILE A 120 -0.45 5.59 -8.14
CA ILE A 120 0.15 5.39 -6.83
C ILE A 120 -0.07 6.59 -5.90
N GLY A 121 -0.29 6.30 -4.62
CA GLY A 121 -0.20 7.24 -3.51
C GLY A 121 0.56 6.61 -2.35
N ILE A 122 1.39 7.42 -1.68
CA ILE A 122 2.20 6.97 -0.55
C ILE A 122 2.01 7.94 0.61
N GLY A 123 1.74 7.39 1.80
CA GLY A 123 1.68 8.11 3.07
C GLY A 123 2.70 7.57 4.05
N PHE A 124 3.47 8.46 4.68
CA PHE A 124 4.42 8.08 5.72
C PHE A 124 4.31 9.00 6.93
N VAL A 125 4.06 8.44 8.10
CA VAL A 125 3.86 9.17 9.36
C VAL A 125 4.93 8.75 10.36
N ARG A 126 5.47 9.73 11.09
CA ARG A 126 6.33 9.52 12.26
C ARG A 126 5.59 9.96 13.52
N VAL A 127 5.71 9.18 14.58
CA VAL A 127 5.08 9.45 15.87
C VAL A 127 6.17 9.63 16.93
N SER A 128 6.19 10.78 17.58
CA SER A 128 7.20 11.12 18.60
C SER A 128 6.95 10.39 19.92
N SER A 129 5.70 10.22 20.34
CA SER A 129 5.29 9.56 21.58
C SER A 129 3.85 9.03 21.51
N GLY A 130 3.46 8.16 22.45
CA GLY A 130 2.06 7.74 22.62
C GLY A 130 1.57 6.61 21.69
N SER A 131 2.39 6.11 20.77
CA SER A 131 2.09 4.93 19.95
C SER A 131 3.16 3.84 20.10
N ARG A 132 2.72 2.58 20.03
CA ARG A 132 3.51 1.35 19.96
C ARG A 132 4.50 1.38 18.79
N TYR A 133 4.11 1.92 17.64
CA TYR A 133 4.98 2.02 16.47
C TYR A 133 5.43 3.46 16.25
N LYS A 134 6.70 3.64 15.89
CA LYS A 134 7.31 4.97 15.68
C LYS A 134 7.09 5.53 14.30
N THR A 135 6.85 4.66 13.33
CA THR A 135 6.57 5.04 11.95
C THR A 135 5.52 4.15 11.33
N TYR A 136 4.77 4.72 10.39
CA TYR A 136 3.72 4.06 9.64
C TYR A 136 3.84 4.44 8.16
N LEU A 137 3.96 3.44 7.31
CA LEU A 137 3.96 3.55 5.85
C LEU A 137 2.69 2.92 5.32
N CYS A 138 1.99 3.62 4.44
CA CYS A 138 0.91 3.10 3.62
C CYS A 138 1.22 3.38 2.14
N VAL A 139 1.18 2.35 1.32
CA VAL A 139 1.33 2.44 -0.14
C VAL A 139 0.04 1.94 -0.76
N LEU A 140 -0.60 2.80 -1.55
CA LEU A 140 -1.77 2.47 -2.34
C LEU A 140 -1.38 2.50 -3.82
N ILE A 141 -1.52 1.37 -4.51
CA ILE A 141 -1.43 1.31 -5.98
C ILE A 141 -2.77 0.83 -6.48
N ALA A 142 -3.45 1.66 -7.26
CA ALA A 142 -4.79 1.38 -7.75
C ALA A 142 -4.86 1.56 -9.26
N LYS A 143 -6.03 1.22 -9.82
CA LYS A 143 -6.41 1.59 -11.18
C LYS A 143 -7.86 2.03 -11.19
N HIS A 144 -8.17 2.87 -12.15
CA HIS A 144 -9.54 3.11 -12.55
C HIS A 144 -9.91 1.96 -13.50
N ASP A 145 -11.10 1.38 -13.35
CA ASP A 145 -11.62 0.30 -14.19
C ASP A 145 -12.15 0.82 -15.53
N TRP A 146 -11.32 1.54 -16.27
CA TRP A 146 -11.54 1.67 -17.70
C TRP A 146 -11.41 0.26 -18.27
N LYS A 147 -12.55 -0.25 -18.75
CA LYS A 147 -12.78 -1.57 -19.38
C LYS A 147 -11.52 -2.32 -19.80
#